data_AF-A0A3Q4GEP5-F1
#
_entry.id   AF-A0A3Q4GEP5-F1
#
_cell.length_a   1.000
_cell.length_b   1.000
_cell.length_c   1.000
_cell.angle_alpha   90.00
_cell.angle_beta   90.00
_cell.angle_gamma   90.00
#
_symmetry.space_group_name_H-M   'P 1'
#
loop_
_entity.id
_entity.type
_entity.pdbx_description
1 polymer ?
#
loop_
_entity_poly.entity_id
_entity_poly.type
_entity_poly.pdbx_seq_one_letter_code
_entity_poly.pdbx_strand_id
1 'polypeptide(L)'
;MAAKADKNEYFVREIDRNDGCALKVKQCFLGDVGCVVWDAAIVLAKYLETKQFYDPSSGVNVWSGRTVLELGAGTGVVGLMVATLGGEDVSEFLPHPDYVLMADCIYYEQSIVPLVESLKLLCGPKTCIVCCYEQRTEGVNPEVERQFFELLQQNFCCEEIPSEKQDPEFSSPDIHILHIRRKA
;
A
#
# COMPACT_ATOMS: atom_id res chain seq x y z
N MET A 1 6.42 4.26 -30.39
CA MET A 1 5.72 5.54 -30.60
C MET A 1 4.65 5.63 -29.53
N ALA A 2 4.73 6.59 -28.61
CA ALA A 2 3.64 6.80 -27.66
C ALA A 2 2.45 7.39 -28.42
N ALA A 3 1.33 6.66 -28.47
CA ALA A 3 0.07 7.20 -28.97
C ALA A 3 -0.28 8.43 -28.12
N LYS A 4 -0.67 9.53 -28.77
CA LYS A 4 -1.24 10.67 -28.06
C LYS A 4 -2.51 10.18 -27.35
N ALA A 5 -2.45 10.03 -26.04
CA ALA A 5 -3.60 9.69 -25.22
C ALA A 5 -4.71 10.71 -25.47
N ASP A 6 -5.88 10.24 -25.90
CA ASP A 6 -7.04 11.08 -26.10
C ASP A 6 -7.58 11.51 -24.72
N LYS A 7 -7.99 12.77 -24.58
CA LYS A 7 -8.45 13.31 -23.29
C LYS A 7 -9.71 12.62 -22.77
N ASN A 8 -10.40 11.85 -23.62
CA ASN A 8 -11.61 11.08 -23.31
C ASN A 8 -11.34 9.68 -22.72
N GLU A 9 -10.10 9.21 -22.63
CA GLU A 9 -9.79 7.86 -22.11
C GLU A 9 -9.57 7.81 -20.59
N TYR A 10 -9.51 8.97 -19.92
CA TYR A 10 -9.17 9.07 -18.51
C TYR A 10 -10.11 10.00 -17.75
N PHE A 11 -10.43 9.68 -16.49
CA PHE A 11 -11.01 10.61 -15.53
C PHE A 11 -10.00 10.99 -14.46
N VAL A 12 -10.27 12.11 -13.80
CA VAL A 12 -9.49 12.57 -12.66
C VAL A 12 -10.31 12.31 -11.41
N ARG A 13 -9.76 11.49 -10.50
CA ARG A 13 -10.25 11.40 -9.12
C ARG A 13 -9.49 12.41 -8.28
N GLU A 14 -10.22 13.26 -7.58
CA GLU A 14 -9.66 14.19 -6.60
C GLU A 14 -9.79 13.56 -5.22
N ILE A 15 -8.72 13.62 -4.43
CA ILE A 15 -8.67 13.12 -3.05
C ILE A 15 -8.26 14.31 -2.18
N ASP A 16 -9.15 14.69 -1.27
CA ASP A 16 -8.95 15.84 -0.38
C ASP A 16 -7.99 15.48 0.77
N ARG A 17 -6.97 16.32 0.93
CA ARG A 17 -5.97 16.24 1.99
C ARG A 17 -6.40 17.05 3.20
N ASN A 18 -5.93 16.64 4.38
CA ASN A 18 -6.25 17.33 5.63
C ASN A 18 -5.72 18.78 5.71
N ASP A 19 -4.77 19.16 4.85
CA ASP A 19 -4.25 20.53 4.73
C ASP A 19 -5.07 21.44 3.80
N GLY A 20 -6.20 20.94 3.27
CA GLY A 20 -7.07 21.66 2.35
C GLY A 20 -6.61 21.65 0.89
N CYS A 21 -5.51 20.95 0.57
CA CYS A 21 -5.12 20.67 -0.82
C CYS A 21 -5.85 19.43 -1.37
N ALA A 22 -5.82 19.24 -2.69
CA ALA A 22 -6.34 18.05 -3.35
C ALA A 22 -5.27 17.32 -4.17
N LEU A 23 -5.16 16.01 -3.99
CA LEU A 23 -4.37 15.14 -4.86
C LEU A 23 -5.25 14.73 -6.05
N LYS A 24 -4.75 14.94 -7.27
CA LYS A 24 -5.46 14.59 -8.51
C LYS A 24 -4.83 13.37 -9.15
N VAL A 25 -5.57 12.26 -9.18
CA VAL A 25 -5.13 10.99 -9.77
C VAL A 25 -5.86 10.75 -11.08
N LYS A 26 -5.12 10.50 -12.16
CA LYS A 26 -5.71 10.13 -13.45
C LYS A 26 -5.94 8.63 -13.50
N GLN A 27 -7.15 8.21 -13.82
CA GLN A 27 -7.57 6.82 -13.95
C GLN A 27 -8.09 6.59 -15.37
N CYS A 28 -7.77 5.45 -15.99
CA CYS A 28 -8.38 5.09 -17.28
C CYS A 28 -9.85 4.72 -17.07
N PHE A 29 -10.73 5.10 -18.00
CA PHE A 29 -12.11 4.57 -18.06
C PHE A 29 -12.14 3.10 -18.51
N LEU A 30 -11.17 2.69 -19.32
CA LEU A 30 -11.04 1.34 -19.87
C LEU A 30 -9.75 0.71 -19.34
N GLY A 31 -9.88 -0.39 -18.62
CA GLY A 31 -8.74 -1.07 -18.01
C GLY A 31 -9.18 -2.16 -17.04
N ASP A 32 -8.23 -2.99 -16.62
CA ASP A 32 -8.42 -4.01 -15.58
C ASP A 32 -8.20 -3.39 -14.18
N VAL A 33 -8.19 -4.22 -13.14
CA VAL A 33 -7.91 -3.87 -11.72
C VAL A 33 -6.75 -2.90 -11.49
N GLY A 34 -5.78 -2.83 -12.41
CA GLY A 34 -4.65 -1.92 -12.34
C GLY A 34 -4.98 -0.45 -12.61
N CYS A 35 -6.14 -0.11 -13.18
CA CYS A 35 -6.51 1.27 -13.56
C CYS A 35 -7.40 1.98 -12.53
N VAL A 36 -7.77 1.31 -11.44
CA VAL A 36 -8.66 1.83 -10.41
C VAL A 36 -7.93 2.20 -9.13
N VAL A 37 -8.36 3.30 -8.49
CA VAL A 37 -8.04 3.61 -7.10
C VAL A 37 -8.99 2.80 -6.22
N TRP A 38 -8.42 1.86 -5.46
CA TRP A 38 -9.15 1.00 -4.54
C TRP A 38 -9.48 1.73 -3.24
N ASP A 39 -10.59 1.38 -2.59
CA ASP A 39 -11.01 2.04 -1.35
C ASP A 39 -9.98 1.86 -0.23
N ALA A 40 -9.34 0.70 -0.15
CA ALA A 40 -8.23 0.46 0.78
C ALA A 40 -7.04 1.42 0.56
N ALA A 41 -6.80 1.89 -0.67
CA ALA A 41 -5.76 2.89 -0.93
C ALA A 41 -6.16 4.27 -0.39
N ILE A 42 -7.45 4.64 -0.47
CA ILE A 42 -7.97 5.90 0.09
C ILE A 42 -7.93 5.84 1.61
N VAL A 43 -8.41 4.76 2.21
CA VAL A 43 -8.39 4.54 3.67
C VAL A 43 -6.94 4.60 4.18
N LEU A 44 -6.00 3.93 3.52
CA LEU A 44 -4.59 4.02 3.87
C LEU A 44 -4.06 5.46 3.76
N ALA A 45 -4.34 6.16 2.66
CA ALA A 45 -3.88 7.54 2.49
C ALA A 45 -4.36 8.46 3.62
N LYS A 46 -5.63 8.36 4.02
CA LYS A 46 -6.20 9.16 5.11
C LYS A 46 -5.66 8.75 6.48
N TYR A 47 -5.44 7.45 6.70
CA TYR A 47 -4.77 6.97 7.91
C TYR A 47 -3.37 7.58 8.08
N LEU A 48 -2.59 7.70 7.00
CA LEU A 48 -1.24 8.29 7.02
C LEU A 48 -1.24 9.82 7.26
N GLU A 49 -2.39 10.49 7.13
CA GLU A 49 -2.59 11.92 7.46
C GLU A 49 -3.13 12.16 8.89
N THR A 50 -3.38 11.11 9.66
CA THR A 50 -3.84 11.26 11.05
C THR A 50 -2.77 11.92 11.93
N LYS A 51 -3.19 12.56 13.02
CA LYS A 51 -2.29 13.33 13.91
C LYS A 51 -1.12 12.54 14.49
N GLN A 52 -1.22 11.21 14.53
CA GLN A 52 -0.12 10.35 14.97
C GLN A 52 1.06 10.36 13.99
N PHE A 53 0.82 10.60 12.70
CA PHE A 53 1.83 10.63 11.65
C PHE A 53 2.13 12.06 11.17
N TYR A 54 1.10 12.92 11.11
CA TYR A 54 1.23 14.28 10.60
C TYR A 54 0.31 15.25 11.35
N ASP A 55 0.91 16.20 12.06
CA ASP A 55 0.22 17.32 12.72
C ASP A 55 1.10 18.58 12.67
N PRO A 56 0.86 19.48 11.70
CA PRO A 56 1.61 20.73 11.57
C PRO A 56 1.51 21.63 12.80
N SER A 57 0.41 21.56 13.55
CA SER A 57 0.19 22.43 14.71
C SER A 57 1.09 22.08 15.90
N SER A 58 1.48 20.81 16.01
CA SER A 58 2.43 20.29 17.01
C SER A 58 3.82 20.00 16.43
N GLY A 59 4.02 20.22 15.13
CA GLY A 59 5.29 19.99 14.44
C GLY A 59 5.58 18.52 14.11
N VAL A 60 4.59 17.63 14.23
CA VAL A 60 4.74 16.21 13.93
C VAL A 60 4.71 15.98 12.42
N ASN A 61 5.76 15.38 11.89
CA ASN A 61 5.80 14.83 10.53
C ASN A 61 6.72 13.60 10.51
N VAL A 62 6.13 12.43 10.75
CA VAL A 62 6.85 11.14 10.83
C VAL A 62 7.53 10.79 9.50
N TRP A 63 6.96 11.25 8.38
CA TRP A 63 7.42 10.96 7.02
C TRP A 63 8.68 11.72 6.62
N SER A 64 8.97 12.84 7.27
CA SER A 64 10.11 13.68 6.93
C SER A 64 11.44 12.92 7.11
N GLY A 65 12.18 12.74 6.01
CA GLY A 65 13.48 12.06 6.01
C GLY A 65 13.41 10.53 6.07
N ARG A 66 12.23 9.92 5.86
CA ARG A 66 12.04 8.46 5.82
C ARG A 66 12.12 7.91 4.41
N THR A 67 12.61 6.67 4.30
CA THR A 67 12.52 5.88 3.06
C THR A 67 11.25 5.04 3.07
N VAL A 68 10.41 5.22 2.03
CA VAL A 68 9.10 4.56 1.91
C VAL A 68 9.03 3.82 0.58
N LEU A 69 8.66 2.54 0.63
CA LEU A 69 8.43 1.69 -0.54
C LEU A 69 6.94 1.34 -0.64
N GLU A 70 6.35 1.44 -1.82
CA GLU A 70 4.96 1.05 -2.06
C GLU A 70 4.88 -0.24 -2.89
N LEU A 71 4.02 -1.17 -2.48
CA LEU A 71 3.71 -2.40 -3.22
C LEU A 71 2.24 -2.36 -3.67
N GLY A 72 1.94 -2.84 -4.90
CA GLY A 72 0.57 -3.08 -5.38
C GLY A 72 -0.17 -1.92 -6.04
N ALA A 73 0.50 -0.87 -6.52
CA ALA A 73 -0.11 0.36 -7.05
C ALA A 73 -1.00 0.25 -8.32
N GLY A 74 -1.30 -0.96 -8.82
CA GLY A 74 -2.04 -1.16 -10.07
C GLY A 74 -1.27 -0.72 -11.33
N THR A 75 -1.26 0.58 -11.65
CA THR A 75 -0.76 1.20 -12.91
C THR A 75 0.78 1.25 -13.10
N GLY A 76 1.58 0.54 -12.29
CA GLY A 76 3.01 0.35 -12.59
C GLY A 76 4.03 1.19 -11.82
N VAL A 77 3.80 1.60 -10.57
CA VAL A 77 4.89 2.10 -9.69
C VAL A 77 5.98 1.05 -9.45
N VAL A 78 5.61 -0.23 -9.36
CA VAL A 78 6.56 -1.36 -9.39
C VAL A 78 7.50 -1.25 -10.61
N GLY A 79 7.00 -0.72 -11.74
CA GLY A 79 7.72 -0.50 -13.00
C GLY A 79 8.51 0.81 -13.12
N LEU A 80 8.27 1.85 -12.30
CA LEU A 80 9.15 3.02 -12.24
C LEU A 80 10.39 2.78 -11.38
N MET A 81 10.33 1.82 -10.44
CA MET A 81 11.45 1.39 -9.62
C MET A 81 12.37 0.38 -10.34
N VAL A 82 11.83 -0.49 -11.20
CA VAL A 82 12.65 -1.33 -12.12
C VAL A 82 13.33 -0.49 -13.21
N ALA A 83 12.75 0.66 -13.61
CA ALA A 83 13.29 1.53 -14.65
C ALA A 83 14.58 2.29 -14.26
N THR A 84 15.02 2.26 -13.00
CA THR A 84 16.32 2.85 -12.61
C THR A 84 17.46 1.84 -12.46
N LEU A 85 17.19 0.53 -12.34
CA LEU A 85 18.20 -0.44 -11.87
C LEU A 85 17.99 -1.83 -12.52
N GLY A 86 18.61 -2.13 -13.65
CA GLY A 86 18.49 -3.43 -14.33
C GLY A 86 18.89 -4.61 -13.42
N GLY A 87 17.90 -5.21 -12.75
CA GLY A 87 18.12 -5.97 -11.52
C GLY A 87 18.07 -7.49 -11.68
N GLU A 88 19.13 -8.14 -11.21
CA GLU A 88 19.13 -9.55 -10.80
C GLU A 88 19.65 -9.73 -9.35
N ASP A 89 19.92 -8.65 -8.60
CA ASP A 89 20.37 -8.71 -7.21
C ASP A 89 19.65 -7.66 -6.33
N VAL A 90 19.01 -8.12 -5.25
CA VAL A 90 18.24 -7.29 -4.29
C VAL A 90 19.11 -6.74 -3.15
N SER A 91 20.42 -7.02 -3.16
CA SER A 91 21.40 -6.43 -2.23
C SER A 91 21.48 -4.89 -2.31
N GLU A 92 21.00 -4.29 -3.40
CA GLU A 92 20.92 -2.84 -3.60
C GLU A 92 19.77 -2.16 -2.83
N PHE A 93 18.83 -2.91 -2.24
CA PHE A 93 17.77 -2.34 -1.38
C PHE A 93 18.23 -2.05 0.06
N LEU A 94 19.55 -2.00 0.28
CA LEU A 94 20.15 -1.57 1.53
C LEU A 94 20.57 -0.08 1.46
N PRO A 95 20.27 0.71 2.50
CA PRO A 95 19.59 0.32 3.73
C PRO A 95 18.11 0.00 3.50
N HIS A 96 17.60 -0.99 4.24
CA HIS A 96 16.19 -1.36 4.20
C HIS A 96 15.29 -0.13 4.40
N PRO A 97 14.10 -0.09 3.77
CA PRO A 97 13.18 1.02 3.94
C PRO A 97 12.71 1.14 5.39
N ASP A 98 12.48 2.37 5.85
CA ASP A 98 11.80 2.61 7.13
C ASP A 98 10.35 2.10 7.08
N TYR A 99 9.66 2.32 5.96
CA TYR A 99 8.28 1.91 5.75
C TYR A 99 8.06 1.17 4.43
N VAL A 100 7.20 0.15 4.47
CA VAL A 100 6.60 -0.46 3.28
C VAL A 100 5.09 -0.24 3.35
N LEU A 101 4.49 0.33 2.32
CA LEU A 101 3.06 0.56 2.21
C LEU A 101 2.45 -0.45 1.25
N MET A 102 1.36 -1.09 1.67
CA MET A 102 0.60 -2.03 0.86
C MET A 102 -0.86 -1.62 0.89
N ALA A 103 -1.44 -1.36 -0.27
CA ALA A 103 -2.88 -1.14 -0.43
C ALA A 103 -3.43 -2.23 -1.34
N ASP A 104 -4.37 -3.02 -0.82
CA ASP A 104 -5.15 -4.02 -1.55
C ASP A 104 -4.33 -5.05 -2.36
N CYS A 105 -3.21 -5.50 -1.77
CA CYS A 105 -2.30 -6.46 -2.40
C CYS A 105 -2.72 -7.93 -2.23
N ILE A 106 -3.78 -8.22 -1.49
CA ILE A 106 -4.17 -9.57 -1.04
C ILE A 106 -5.46 -9.97 -1.77
N TYR A 107 -5.33 -10.41 -3.03
CA TYR A 107 -6.51 -10.74 -3.85
C TYR A 107 -6.27 -11.82 -4.92
N TYR A 108 -5.01 -12.08 -5.31
CA TYR A 108 -4.67 -13.20 -6.19
C TYR A 108 -3.88 -14.28 -5.45
N GLU A 109 -4.35 -15.53 -5.54
CA GLU A 109 -3.70 -16.70 -4.92
C GLU A 109 -2.24 -16.84 -5.36
N GLN A 110 -1.97 -16.64 -6.65
CA GLN A 110 -0.65 -16.79 -7.22
C GLN A 110 0.34 -15.72 -6.75
N SER A 111 -0.14 -14.58 -6.26
CA SER A 111 0.73 -13.51 -5.76
C SER A 111 1.12 -13.67 -4.30
N ILE A 112 0.43 -14.51 -3.52
CA ILE A 112 0.63 -14.57 -2.07
C ILE A 112 2.05 -15.04 -1.71
N VAL A 113 2.50 -16.15 -2.29
CA VAL A 113 3.85 -16.67 -2.00
C VAL A 113 4.95 -15.67 -2.44
N PRO A 114 4.95 -15.16 -3.70
CA PRO A 114 5.92 -14.14 -4.12
C PRO A 114 5.88 -12.85 -3.28
N LEU A 115 4.69 -12.42 -2.85
CA LEU A 115 4.52 -11.23 -2.02
C LEU A 115 5.21 -11.40 -0.66
N VAL A 116 4.96 -12.51 0.04
CA VAL A 116 5.59 -12.77 1.34
C VAL A 116 7.10 -12.94 1.21
N GLU A 117 7.60 -13.60 0.17
CA GLU A 117 9.04 -13.69 -0.09
C GLU A 117 9.67 -12.33 -0.39
N SER A 118 8.98 -11.47 -1.15
CA SER A 118 9.42 -10.10 -1.40
C SER A 118 9.51 -9.30 -0.09
N LEU A 119 8.52 -9.42 0.80
CA LEU A 119 8.55 -8.77 2.11
C LEU A 119 9.75 -9.24 2.96
N LYS A 120 10.08 -10.54 2.94
CA LYS A 120 11.24 -11.09 3.67
C LYS A 120 12.57 -10.51 3.18
N LEU A 121 12.70 -10.30 1.87
CA LEU A 121 13.88 -9.73 1.24
C LEU A 121 14.01 -8.22 1.52
N LEU A 122 12.91 -7.49 1.37
CA LEU A 122 12.89 -6.04 1.46
C LEU A 122 12.94 -5.53 2.90
N CYS A 123 12.35 -6.25 3.86
CA CYS A 123 12.15 -5.75 5.23
C CYS A 123 13.28 -6.13 6.19
N GLY A 124 13.91 -5.12 6.76
CA GLY A 124 14.88 -5.26 7.85
C GLY A 124 14.22 -5.25 9.24
N PRO A 125 15.00 -5.44 10.32
CA PRO A 125 14.49 -5.46 11.70
C PRO A 125 13.77 -4.18 12.15
N LYS A 126 14.05 -3.04 11.50
CA LYS A 126 13.44 -1.74 11.81
C LYS A 126 12.29 -1.36 10.87
N THR A 127 12.14 -2.07 9.75
CA THR A 127 11.12 -1.75 8.75
C THR A 127 9.72 -1.95 9.36
N CYS A 128 8.85 -0.98 9.12
CA CYS A 128 7.43 -1.03 9.48
C CYS A 128 6.61 -1.19 8.21
N ILE A 129 5.90 -2.31 8.06
CA ILE A 129 4.96 -2.46 6.96
C ILE A 129 3.60 -1.95 7.44
N VAL A 130 2.95 -1.08 6.67
CA VAL A 130 1.56 -0.68 6.87
C VAL A 130 0.75 -1.27 5.72
N CYS A 131 -0.07 -2.28 6.04
CA CYS A 131 -0.88 -2.99 5.07
C CYS A 131 -2.35 -2.64 5.28
N CYS A 132 -2.99 -2.09 4.24
CA CYS A 132 -4.42 -1.86 4.19
C CYS A 132 -5.03 -2.77 3.13
N TYR A 133 -6.06 -3.52 3.47
CA TYR A 133 -6.75 -4.38 2.51
C TYR A 133 -8.25 -4.41 2.80
N GLU A 134 -9.04 -4.69 1.76
CA GLU A 134 -10.46 -4.96 1.89
C GLU A 134 -10.68 -6.46 2.07
N GLN A 135 -11.36 -6.86 3.14
CA GLN A 135 -11.78 -8.23 3.36
C GLN A 135 -12.88 -8.62 2.37
N ARG A 136 -12.67 -9.71 1.64
CA ARG A 136 -13.59 -10.20 0.61
C ARG A 136 -14.01 -11.62 0.91
N THR A 137 -15.31 -11.85 0.99
CA THR A 137 -15.89 -13.15 1.35
C THR A 137 -16.26 -14.03 0.15
N GLU A 138 -16.17 -13.48 -1.06
CA GLU A 138 -16.59 -14.14 -2.30
C GLU A 138 -15.46 -14.92 -2.98
N GLY A 139 -15.82 -16.04 -3.62
CA GLY A 139 -14.90 -16.83 -4.44
C GLY A 139 -13.71 -17.41 -3.66
N VAL A 140 -12.50 -17.24 -4.20
CA VAL A 140 -11.25 -17.74 -3.58
C VAL A 140 -10.66 -16.79 -2.54
N ASN A 141 -11.19 -15.56 -2.40
CA ASN A 141 -10.57 -14.52 -1.57
C ASN A 141 -10.39 -14.92 -0.09
N PRO A 142 -11.34 -15.62 0.58
CA PRO A 142 -11.13 -16.06 1.96
C PRO A 142 -9.91 -16.99 2.11
N GLU A 143 -9.68 -17.84 1.12
CA GLU A 143 -8.54 -18.77 1.10
C GLU A 143 -7.22 -18.04 0.82
N VAL A 144 -7.25 -17.07 -0.10
CA VAL A 144 -6.11 -16.18 -0.40
C VAL A 144 -5.68 -15.40 0.84
N GLU A 145 -6.64 -14.80 1.56
CA GLU A 145 -6.42 -14.07 2.80
C GLU A 145 -5.83 -15.00 3.88
N ARG A 146 -6.44 -16.17 4.08
CA ARG A 146 -5.97 -17.18 5.04
C ARG A 146 -4.53 -17.60 4.74
N GLN A 147 -4.24 -17.94 3.48
CA GLN A 147 -2.91 -18.36 3.05
C GLN A 147 -1.87 -17.26 3.27
N PHE A 148 -2.22 -15.99 2.99
CA PHE A 148 -1.35 -14.85 3.25
C PHE A 148 -0.97 -14.76 4.72
N PHE A 149 -1.94 -14.77 5.63
CA PHE A 149 -1.66 -14.68 7.05
C PHE A 149 -0.86 -15.87 7.59
N GLU A 150 -1.14 -17.08 7.12
CA GLU A 150 -0.40 -18.27 7.52
C GLU A 150 1.08 -18.21 7.12
N LEU A 151 1.39 -17.72 5.92
CA LEU A 151 2.76 -17.54 5.45
C LEU A 151 3.43 -16.35 6.15
N LEU A 152 2.71 -15.24 6.31
CA LEU A 152 3.20 -14.03 6.94
C LEU A 152 3.64 -14.29 8.39
N GLN A 153 2.81 -15.01 9.16
CA GLN A 153 3.07 -15.32 10.58
C GLN A 153 4.32 -16.15 10.80
N GLN A 154 4.90 -16.79 9.78
CA GLN A 154 6.14 -17.55 9.93
C GLN A 154 7.34 -16.63 10.23
N ASN A 155 7.34 -15.40 9.71
CA ASN A 155 8.48 -14.48 9.79
C ASN A 155 8.12 -13.12 10.39
N PHE A 156 6.84 -12.77 10.46
CA PHE A 156 6.37 -11.46 10.89
C PHE A 156 5.33 -11.58 12.02
N CYS A 157 5.24 -10.53 12.82
CA CYS A 157 4.10 -10.25 13.69
C CYS A 157 3.23 -9.17 13.03
N CYS A 158 1.92 -9.29 13.19
CA CYS A 158 0.94 -8.32 12.71
C CYS A 158 0.06 -7.85 13.88
N GLU A 159 -0.20 -6.55 13.92
CA GLU A 159 -1.14 -5.91 14.84
C GLU A 159 -2.19 -5.18 14.00
N GLU A 160 -3.46 -5.49 14.22
CA GLU A 160 -4.56 -4.77 13.59
C GLU A 160 -4.81 -3.43 14.29
N ILE A 161 -5.01 -2.39 13.49
CA ILE A 161 -5.26 -1.04 13.96
C ILE A 161 -6.76 -0.87 14.22
N PRO A 162 -7.15 -0.58 15.48
CA PRO A 162 -8.55 -0.34 15.83
C PRO A 162 -9.16 0.81 15.02
N SER A 163 -10.46 0.72 14.74
CA SER A 163 -11.18 1.71 13.93
C SER A 163 -11.14 3.12 14.52
N GLU A 164 -11.07 3.27 15.84
CA GLU A 164 -10.94 4.58 16.50
C GLU A 164 -9.61 5.30 16.22
N LYS A 165 -8.60 4.59 15.73
CA LYS A 165 -7.31 5.16 15.29
C LYS A 165 -7.28 5.45 13.79
N GLN A 166 -8.31 5.07 13.06
CA GLN A 166 -8.45 5.33 11.63
C GLN A 166 -9.11 6.70 11.39
N ASP A 167 -9.19 7.11 10.13
CA ASP A 167 -9.93 8.32 9.78
C ASP A 167 -11.44 8.10 10.02
N PRO A 168 -12.14 9.02 10.72
CA PRO A 168 -13.53 8.85 11.10
C PRO A 168 -14.51 8.89 9.91
N GLU A 169 -14.11 9.48 8.78
CA GLU A 169 -14.91 9.55 7.56
C GLU A 169 -14.46 8.50 6.55
N PHE A 170 -13.14 8.26 6.46
CA PHE A 170 -12.54 7.34 5.49
C PHE A 170 -12.08 6.04 6.16
N SER A 171 -13.04 5.26 6.66
CA SER A 171 -12.85 3.91 7.20
C SER A 171 -14.06 3.03 6.88
N SER A 172 -13.90 1.70 6.97
CA SER A 172 -14.96 0.72 6.72
C SER A 172 -14.76 -0.50 7.63
N PRO A 173 -15.83 -1.18 8.11
CA PRO A 173 -15.70 -2.43 8.85
C PRO A 173 -15.05 -3.56 8.03
N ASP A 174 -15.13 -3.48 6.70
CA ASP A 174 -14.57 -4.47 5.78
C ASP A 174 -13.16 -4.08 5.29
N ILE A 175 -12.61 -2.93 5.73
CA ILE A 175 -11.26 -2.49 5.36
C ILE A 175 -10.38 -2.46 6.62
N HIS A 176 -9.35 -3.29 6.60
CA HIS A 176 -8.47 -3.49 7.74
C HIS A 176 -7.13 -2.82 7.49
N ILE A 177 -6.57 -2.19 8.54
CA ILE A 177 -5.20 -1.66 8.54
C ILE A 177 -4.38 -2.46 9.53
N LEU A 178 -3.22 -2.95 9.09
CA LEU A 178 -2.30 -3.75 9.87
C LEU A 178 -0.93 -3.07 9.94
N HIS A 179 -0.35 -3.06 11.13
CA HIS A 179 1.09 -2.84 11.30
C HIS A 179 1.79 -4.19 11.36
N ILE A 180 2.70 -4.43 10.43
CA ILE A 180 3.43 -5.70 10.33
C ILE A 180 4.92 -5.43 10.52
N ARG A 181 5.57 -6.25 11.35
CA ARG A 181 7.01 -6.17 11.66
C ARG A 181 7.65 -7.54 11.63
N ARG A 182 8.93 -7.58 11.25
CA ARG A 182 9.70 -8.84 11.28
C ARG A 182 9.85 -9.32 12.72
N LYS A 183 9.69 -10.63 12.95
CA LYS A 183 9.98 -11.25 14.25
C LYS A 183 11.47 -11.09 14.57
N ALA A 184 11.77 -10.87 15.85
CA ALA A 184 13.13 -10.79 16.36
C ALA A 184 13.82 -12.17 16.38
#